data_AF-A0A6J5F9X9-F1
#
_entry.id   AF-A0A6J5F9X9-F1
#
_cell.length_a   1.000
_cell.length_b   1.000
_cell.length_c   1.000
_cell.angle_alpha   90.00
_cell.angle_beta   90.00
_cell.angle_gamma   90.00
#
_symmetry.space_group_name_H-M   'P 1'
#
loop_
_entity.id
_entity.type
_entity.pdbx_description
1 polymer ?
#
loop_
_entity_poly.entity_id
_entity_poly.type
_entity_poly.pdbx_seq_one_letter_code
_entity_poly.pdbx_strand_id
1 'polypeptide(L)'
;MHLEEQGQSWSQLVVAGSGEGARPAALEQAVNEGIRHHGLPPSTRAAINQAFGFRLQSDIKRVRLMPDLQEHKDLLKDLPEELGQEYHSRLNRFLVHLEEQGQSWSQLVPAGSGAGARPTALEQAVSEGIRHHGLQTSTRAAINQAFGFRLQGERVRLAPDLQEHKDLLKDLPEELTQVYRSCVNRFLVHLEEQGQSWSQLVPTGSGAGARPAALEQAVNEGIRHHGLQTNTRAAINRAFGFDLQSEAEMRG
;
A
#
# COMPACT_ATOMS: atom_id res chain seq x y z
N MET A 1 8.92 -28.62 -4.36
CA MET A 1 8.76 -29.58 -5.48
C MET A 1 7.56 -29.19 -6.35
N HIS A 2 7.44 -27.92 -6.75
CA HIS A 2 6.30 -27.38 -7.54
C HIS A 2 6.81 -26.26 -8.46
N LEU A 3 7.83 -26.53 -9.26
CA LEU A 3 8.27 -25.67 -10.38
C LEU A 3 8.07 -26.35 -11.74
N GLU A 4 7.52 -27.57 -11.76
CA GLU A 4 7.29 -28.33 -12.99
C GLU A 4 5.91 -28.04 -13.64
N GLU A 5 4.99 -27.36 -12.96
CA GLU A 5 3.65 -27.05 -13.52
C GLU A 5 3.64 -25.92 -14.57
N GLN A 6 4.76 -25.20 -14.76
CA GLN A 6 4.86 -24.14 -15.78
C GLN A 6 5.65 -24.53 -17.03
N GLY A 7 6.06 -25.80 -17.18
CA GLY A 7 6.74 -26.28 -18.39
C GLY A 7 8.09 -25.63 -18.70
N GLN A 8 8.66 -24.85 -17.77
CA GLN A 8 9.99 -24.27 -17.90
C GLN A 8 11.01 -25.10 -17.15
N SER A 9 11.87 -25.79 -17.90
CA SER A 9 13.01 -26.51 -17.31
C SER A 9 14.04 -25.52 -16.77
N TRP A 10 14.61 -25.80 -15.59
CA TRP A 10 15.77 -25.07 -15.04
C TRP A 10 16.93 -24.94 -16.05
N SER A 11 17.06 -25.90 -16.96
CA SER A 11 18.08 -25.85 -18.02
C SER A 11 17.81 -24.80 -19.10
N GLN A 12 16.59 -24.31 -19.27
CA GLN A 12 16.27 -23.25 -20.25
C GLN A 12 16.56 -21.85 -19.72
N LEU A 13 16.46 -21.62 -18.40
CA LEU A 13 16.72 -20.31 -17.77
C LEU A 13 18.21 -19.98 -17.65
N VAL A 14 19.09 -21.00 -17.68
CA VAL A 14 20.54 -20.83 -17.50
C VAL A 14 21.28 -20.62 -18.83
N VAL A 15 20.69 -21.02 -19.97
CA VAL A 15 21.40 -21.03 -21.27
C VAL A 15 21.55 -19.65 -21.93
N ALA A 16 20.81 -18.62 -21.49
CA ALA A 16 20.83 -17.30 -22.13
C ALA A 16 21.92 -16.33 -21.61
N GLY A 17 22.85 -16.76 -20.76
CA GLY A 17 23.88 -15.84 -20.24
C GLY A 17 24.90 -16.50 -19.33
N SER A 18 25.53 -17.59 -19.76
CA SER A 18 26.54 -18.29 -18.98
C SER A 18 27.86 -17.53 -18.97
N GLY A 19 28.04 -16.69 -17.95
CA GLY A 19 29.30 -16.04 -17.61
C GLY A 19 29.28 -15.56 -16.18
N GLU A 20 30.40 -15.67 -15.48
CA GLU A 20 30.58 -15.10 -14.15
C GLU A 20 30.29 -13.59 -14.22
N GLY A 21 29.33 -13.10 -13.42
CA GLY A 21 28.84 -11.72 -13.49
C GLY A 21 27.65 -11.47 -14.42
N ALA A 22 27.07 -12.49 -15.05
CA ALA A 22 25.87 -12.35 -15.85
C ALA A 22 24.62 -11.99 -15.02
N ARG A 23 23.71 -11.24 -15.66
CA ARG A 23 22.42 -10.82 -15.09
C ARG A 23 21.27 -11.34 -15.97
N PRO A 24 20.93 -12.64 -15.88
CA PRO A 24 19.81 -13.19 -16.62
C PRO A 24 18.50 -12.60 -16.09
N ALA A 25 17.89 -11.70 -16.86
CA ALA A 25 16.68 -10.96 -16.47
C ALA A 25 15.50 -11.88 -16.09
N ALA A 26 15.32 -12.97 -16.82
CA ALA A 26 14.28 -13.96 -16.52
C ALA A 26 14.50 -14.64 -15.16
N LEU A 27 15.75 -14.95 -14.80
CA LEU A 27 16.10 -15.52 -13.51
C LEU A 27 15.95 -14.49 -12.39
N GLU A 28 16.34 -13.23 -12.62
CA GLU A 28 16.15 -12.15 -11.65
C GLU A 28 14.68 -11.93 -11.34
N GLN A 29 13.83 -11.88 -12.37
CA GLN A 29 12.39 -11.74 -12.23
C GLN A 29 11.79 -12.93 -11.47
N ALA A 30 12.13 -14.17 -11.84
CA ALA A 30 11.63 -15.37 -11.17
C ALA A 30 12.05 -15.45 -9.69
N VAL A 31 13.30 -15.08 -9.36
CA VAL A 31 13.79 -15.04 -7.97
C VAL A 31 13.10 -13.94 -7.19
N ASN A 32 12.88 -12.77 -7.78
CA ASN A 32 12.21 -11.65 -7.12
C ASN A 32 10.71 -11.90 -6.93
N GLU A 33 10.04 -12.54 -7.87
CA GLU A 33 8.66 -12.97 -7.77
C GLU A 33 8.53 -14.09 -6.72
N GLY A 34 9.45 -15.06 -6.72
CA GLY A 34 9.52 -16.10 -5.71
C GLY A 34 9.70 -15.57 -4.28
N ILE A 35 10.53 -14.52 -4.11
CA ILE A 35 10.71 -13.84 -2.81
C ILE A 35 9.48 -13.02 -2.43
N ARG A 36 8.82 -12.35 -3.40
CA ARG A 36 7.66 -11.48 -3.13
C ARG A 36 6.38 -12.28 -2.86
N HIS A 37 6.09 -13.28 -3.68
CA HIS A 37 4.78 -13.93 -3.75
C HIS A 37 4.79 -15.38 -3.26
N HIS A 38 5.94 -16.05 -3.27
CA HIS A 38 6.02 -17.50 -3.00
C HIS A 38 6.86 -17.85 -1.77
N GLY A 39 7.16 -16.87 -0.91
CA GLY A 39 7.78 -17.11 0.39
C GLY A 39 9.24 -17.54 0.34
N LEU A 40 9.95 -17.37 -0.79
CA LEU A 40 11.39 -17.59 -0.81
C LEU A 40 12.08 -16.65 0.18
N PRO A 41 12.99 -17.15 1.03
CA PRO A 41 13.80 -16.31 1.90
C PRO A 41 14.54 -15.23 1.09
N PRO A 42 14.66 -13.98 1.60
CA PRO A 42 15.48 -12.96 0.95
C PRO A 42 16.94 -13.39 0.73
N SER A 43 17.44 -14.34 1.54
CA SER A 43 18.77 -14.96 1.41
C SER A 43 18.90 -15.90 0.21
N THR A 44 17.80 -16.38 -0.38
CA THR A 44 17.82 -17.23 -1.58
C THR A 44 18.53 -16.56 -2.74
N ARG A 45 18.40 -15.24 -2.89
CA ARG A 45 19.15 -14.48 -3.91
C ARG A 45 20.65 -14.51 -3.68
N ALA A 46 21.09 -14.32 -2.44
CA ALA A 46 22.51 -14.35 -2.09
C ALA A 46 23.10 -15.76 -2.32
N ALA A 47 22.34 -16.80 -1.98
CA ALA A 47 22.73 -18.19 -2.22
C ALA A 47 22.86 -18.48 -3.74
N ILE A 48 21.94 -17.99 -4.57
CA ILE A 48 22.02 -18.15 -6.04
C ILE A 48 23.21 -17.37 -6.63
N ASN A 49 23.43 -16.13 -6.18
CA ASN A 49 24.58 -15.34 -6.61
C ASN A 49 25.90 -16.03 -6.25
N GLN A 50 25.99 -16.63 -5.06
CA GLN A 50 27.18 -17.35 -4.60
C GLN A 50 27.38 -18.70 -5.31
N ALA A 51 26.30 -19.45 -5.58
CA ALA A 51 26.37 -20.77 -6.19
C ALA A 51 26.66 -20.73 -7.69
N PHE A 52 26.21 -19.69 -8.39
CA PHE A 52 26.27 -19.61 -9.85
C PHE A 52 27.02 -18.39 -10.39
N GLY A 53 27.59 -17.55 -9.52
CA GLY A 53 28.35 -16.36 -9.93
C GLY A 53 27.50 -15.25 -10.57
N PHE A 54 26.18 -15.26 -10.37
CA PHE A 54 25.27 -14.23 -10.89
C PHE A 54 25.28 -12.95 -10.05
N ARG A 55 24.79 -11.85 -10.64
CA ARG A 55 24.55 -10.57 -9.95
C ARG A 55 23.06 -10.22 -9.92
N LEU A 56 22.23 -11.15 -9.44
CA LEU A 56 20.80 -10.90 -9.29
C LEU A 56 20.58 -9.82 -8.23
N GLN A 57 19.79 -8.81 -8.56
CA GLN A 57 19.42 -7.71 -7.66
C GLN A 57 17.99 -7.87 -7.14
N SER A 58 17.72 -7.26 -5.98
CA SER A 58 16.39 -7.24 -5.42
C SER A 58 15.49 -6.24 -6.14
N ASP A 59 14.28 -6.68 -6.50
CA ASP A 59 13.15 -5.78 -6.76
C ASP A 59 12.44 -5.31 -5.49
N ILE A 60 13.09 -5.48 -4.33
CA ILE A 60 12.88 -4.49 -3.27
C ILE A 60 13.37 -3.21 -3.94
N LYS A 61 12.45 -2.47 -4.57
CA LYS A 61 12.65 -1.08 -4.95
C LYS A 61 13.39 -0.53 -3.74
N ARG A 62 14.67 -0.17 -3.90
CA ARG A 62 15.28 0.76 -2.97
C ARG A 62 14.21 1.81 -2.80
N VAL A 63 13.69 1.99 -1.58
CA VAL A 63 12.67 3.00 -1.29
C VAL A 63 13.08 4.19 -2.14
N ARG A 64 12.27 4.54 -3.15
CA ARG A 64 12.73 5.52 -4.12
C ARG A 64 12.72 6.83 -3.35
N LEU A 65 13.92 7.19 -2.86
CA LEU A 65 14.06 8.27 -1.90
C LEU A 65 13.95 9.62 -2.60
N MET A 66 13.96 9.65 -3.93
CA MET A 66 13.78 10.85 -4.75
C MET A 66 13.04 10.54 -6.05
N PRO A 67 12.29 11.51 -6.59
CA PRO A 67 11.67 11.41 -7.91
C PRO A 67 12.74 11.27 -9.02
N ASP A 68 12.42 10.57 -10.12
CA ASP A 68 13.30 10.57 -11.31
C ASP A 68 12.80 11.52 -12.41
N LEU A 69 11.51 11.89 -12.45
CA LEU A 69 11.02 12.88 -13.41
C LEU A 69 11.69 14.22 -13.14
N GLN A 70 12.24 14.83 -14.19
CA GLN A 70 12.93 16.11 -14.07
C GLN A 70 12.02 17.20 -13.51
N GLU A 71 10.76 17.24 -13.95
CA GLU A 71 9.74 18.15 -13.42
C GLU A 71 9.62 18.06 -11.89
N HIS A 72 9.58 16.85 -11.33
CA HIS A 72 9.47 16.66 -9.90
C HIS A 72 10.75 17.02 -9.13
N LYS A 73 11.92 16.83 -9.75
CA LYS A 73 13.20 17.30 -9.18
C LYS A 73 13.25 18.83 -9.13
N ASP A 74 12.79 19.48 -10.20
CA ASP A 74 12.74 20.94 -10.29
C ASP A 74 11.76 21.49 -9.24
N LEU A 75 10.59 20.88 -9.09
CA LEU A 75 9.63 21.25 -8.03
C LEU A 75 10.22 21.15 -6.62
N LEU A 76 11.03 20.12 -6.32
CA LEU A 76 11.69 20.00 -5.01
C LEU A 76 12.79 21.04 -4.80
N LYS A 77 13.47 21.45 -5.88
CA LYS A 77 14.52 22.45 -5.85
C LYS A 77 13.95 23.86 -5.64
N ASP A 78 12.78 24.13 -6.20
CA ASP A 78 12.12 25.44 -6.17
C ASP A 78 11.21 25.62 -4.95
N LEU A 79 11.25 24.69 -3.98
CA LEU A 79 10.49 24.81 -2.73
C LEU A 79 11.02 25.99 -1.87
N PRO A 80 10.13 26.75 -1.22
CA PRO A 80 10.54 27.80 -0.29
C PRO A 80 11.43 27.27 0.83
N GLU A 81 12.57 27.92 1.10
CA GLU A 81 13.53 27.51 2.15
C GLU A 81 12.92 27.48 3.56
N GLU A 82 11.84 28.24 3.76
CA GLU A 82 11.09 28.33 5.01
C GLU A 82 10.22 27.08 5.28
N LEU A 83 10.06 26.19 4.30
CA LEU A 83 9.42 24.89 4.55
C LEU A 83 10.36 24.03 5.40
N GLY A 84 9.85 23.62 6.58
CA GLY A 84 10.56 22.69 7.43
C GLY A 84 10.91 21.37 6.71
N GLN A 85 12.00 20.73 7.13
CA GLN A 85 12.49 19.46 6.57
C GLN A 85 11.43 18.35 6.53
N GLU A 86 10.50 18.36 7.49
CA GLU A 86 9.38 17.43 7.50
C GLU A 86 8.50 17.59 6.26
N TYR A 87 8.19 18.82 5.84
CA TYR A 87 7.35 19.09 4.68
C TYR A 87 8.06 18.80 3.36
N HIS A 88 9.37 19.07 3.27
CA HIS A 88 10.19 18.59 2.15
C HIS A 88 10.11 17.06 2.01
N SER A 89 10.22 16.33 3.11
CA SER A 89 10.11 14.87 3.10
C SER A 89 8.73 14.39 2.63
N ARG A 90 7.64 15.09 3.02
CA ARG A 90 6.29 14.77 2.56
C ARG A 90 6.10 15.01 1.07
N LEU A 91 6.55 16.16 0.58
CA LEU A 91 6.46 16.51 -0.83
C LEU A 91 7.25 15.53 -1.69
N ASN A 92 8.47 15.20 -1.26
CA ASN A 92 9.27 14.19 -1.94
C ASN A 92 8.57 12.83 -2.01
N ARG A 93 8.01 12.34 -0.89
CA ARG A 93 7.25 11.08 -0.89
C ARG A 93 6.01 11.14 -1.78
N PHE A 94 5.31 12.26 -1.82
CA PHE A 94 4.16 12.44 -2.70
C PHE A 94 4.57 12.40 -4.18
N LEU A 95 5.63 13.11 -4.58
CA LEU A 95 6.10 13.13 -5.96
C LEU A 95 6.61 11.76 -6.41
N VAL A 96 7.33 11.04 -5.53
CA VAL A 96 7.70 9.65 -5.78
C VAL A 96 6.46 8.80 -6.01
N HIS A 97 5.44 8.96 -5.17
CA HIS A 97 4.18 8.22 -5.30
C HIS A 97 3.47 8.53 -6.63
N LEU A 98 3.41 9.79 -7.06
CA LEU A 98 2.84 10.15 -8.36
C LEU A 98 3.52 9.42 -9.50
N GLU A 99 4.86 9.37 -9.49
CA GLU A 99 5.61 8.66 -10.53
C GLU A 99 5.38 7.15 -10.51
N GLU A 100 5.18 6.55 -9.34
CA GLU A 100 4.80 5.14 -9.23
C GLU A 100 3.42 4.86 -9.84
N GLN A 101 2.54 5.87 -9.87
CA GLN A 101 1.25 5.85 -10.56
C GLN A 101 1.35 6.29 -12.03
N GLY A 102 2.55 6.56 -12.54
CA GLY A 102 2.77 7.07 -13.90
C GLY A 102 2.24 8.49 -14.12
N GLN A 103 2.04 9.26 -13.05
CA GLN A 103 1.52 10.62 -13.09
C GLN A 103 2.63 11.67 -12.97
N SER A 104 2.42 12.82 -13.60
CA SER A 104 3.26 14.02 -13.47
C SER A 104 2.50 15.18 -12.84
N TRP A 105 3.22 16.11 -12.24
CA TRP A 105 2.64 17.28 -11.59
C TRP A 105 1.79 18.13 -12.57
N SER A 106 2.31 18.38 -13.77
CA SER A 106 1.63 19.09 -14.87
C SER A 106 0.30 18.46 -15.31
N GLN A 107 0.11 17.16 -15.12
CA GLN A 107 -1.18 16.50 -15.36
C GLN A 107 -2.22 16.84 -14.27
N LEU A 108 -1.76 17.12 -13.06
CA LEU A 108 -2.61 17.37 -11.90
C LEU A 108 -2.88 18.86 -11.67
N VAL A 109 -1.94 19.72 -12.09
CA VAL A 109 -1.98 21.17 -11.90
C VAL A 109 -1.98 21.86 -13.27
N PRO A 110 -3.14 22.39 -13.71
CA PRO A 110 -3.22 23.15 -14.95
C PRO A 110 -2.24 24.33 -14.95
N ALA A 111 -1.62 24.60 -16.10
CA ALA A 111 -0.74 25.75 -16.27
C ALA A 111 -1.46 27.05 -15.90
N GLY A 112 -0.83 27.89 -15.09
CA GLY A 112 -1.43 29.13 -14.57
C GLY A 112 -2.27 28.96 -13.29
N SER A 113 -2.31 27.76 -12.70
CA SER A 113 -2.87 27.57 -11.35
C SER A 113 -2.06 28.35 -10.31
N GLY A 114 -2.55 29.53 -9.94
CA GLY A 114 -1.91 30.40 -8.96
C GLY A 114 -2.27 30.08 -7.52
N ALA A 115 -1.71 30.86 -6.60
CA ALA A 115 -2.06 30.79 -5.18
C ALA A 115 -3.57 30.97 -4.98
N GLY A 116 -4.16 30.14 -4.12
CA GLY A 116 -5.59 30.04 -3.88
C GLY A 116 -6.33 29.03 -4.76
N ALA A 117 -5.69 28.48 -5.79
CA ALA A 117 -6.29 27.46 -6.64
C ALA A 117 -6.53 26.14 -5.89
N ARG A 118 -7.48 25.36 -6.41
CA ARG A 118 -7.82 24.03 -5.92
C ARG A 118 -7.95 23.08 -7.13
N PRO A 119 -6.83 22.62 -7.70
CA PRO A 119 -6.88 21.71 -8.84
C PRO A 119 -7.51 20.38 -8.42
N THR A 120 -8.64 20.01 -9.04
CA THR A 120 -9.42 18.83 -8.67
C THR A 120 -8.60 17.54 -8.79
N ALA A 121 -7.83 17.40 -9.87
CA ALA A 121 -6.98 16.23 -10.09
C ALA A 121 -5.90 16.09 -9.01
N LEU A 122 -5.25 17.20 -8.63
CA LEU A 122 -4.31 17.22 -7.51
C LEU A 122 -5.00 16.84 -6.19
N GLU A 123 -6.20 17.38 -5.93
CA GLU A 123 -6.93 17.06 -4.70
C GLU A 123 -7.29 15.57 -4.59
N GLN A 124 -7.71 14.97 -5.70
CA GLN A 124 -7.98 13.55 -5.80
C GLN A 124 -6.72 12.73 -5.57
N ALA A 125 -5.62 13.02 -6.28
CA ALA A 125 -4.35 12.31 -6.12
C ALA A 125 -3.80 12.39 -4.69
N VAL A 126 -3.90 13.55 -4.04
CA VAL A 126 -3.50 13.72 -2.63
C VAL A 126 -4.41 12.94 -1.69
N SER A 127 -5.72 12.95 -1.92
CA SER A 127 -6.68 12.24 -1.08
C SER A 127 -6.53 10.73 -1.23
N GLU A 128 -6.34 10.23 -2.45
CA GLU A 128 -6.04 8.84 -2.79
C GLU A 128 -4.74 8.38 -2.12
N GLY A 129 -3.66 9.14 -2.30
CA GLY A 129 -2.37 8.82 -1.70
C GLY A 129 -2.41 8.77 -0.18
N ILE A 130 -3.22 9.63 0.47
CA ILE A 130 -3.42 9.62 1.92
C ILE A 130 -4.31 8.45 2.36
N ARG A 131 -5.38 8.17 1.61
CA ARG A 131 -6.38 7.15 1.97
C ARG A 131 -5.81 5.75 1.79
N HIS A 132 -5.18 5.49 0.65
CA HIS A 132 -4.79 4.13 0.28
C HIS A 132 -3.28 3.90 0.31
N HIS A 133 -2.46 4.88 -0.05
CA HIS A 133 -1.02 4.65 -0.27
C HIS A 133 -0.10 5.11 0.86
N GLY A 134 -0.64 5.30 2.07
CA GLY A 134 0.17 5.57 3.26
C GLY A 134 0.86 6.93 3.29
N LEU A 135 0.46 7.88 2.42
CA LEU A 135 0.86 9.27 2.58
C LEU A 135 0.25 9.82 3.87
N GLN A 136 0.97 10.73 4.52
CA GLN A 136 0.45 11.30 5.75
C GLN A 136 -0.58 12.37 5.46
N THR A 137 -1.52 12.54 6.38
CA THR A 137 -2.53 13.62 6.34
C THR A 137 -1.91 15.01 6.21
N SER A 138 -0.70 15.19 6.75
CA SER A 138 0.12 16.41 6.64
C SER A 138 0.66 16.68 5.23
N THR A 139 0.69 15.70 4.32
CA THR A 139 1.10 15.90 2.92
C THR A 139 0.26 16.99 2.24
N ARG A 140 -1.04 17.06 2.56
CA ARG A 140 -1.92 18.12 2.04
C ARG A 140 -1.51 19.50 2.53
N ALA A 141 -1.17 19.63 3.81
CA ALA A 141 -0.70 20.89 4.38
C ALA A 141 0.63 21.32 3.73
N ALA A 142 1.55 20.38 3.53
CA ALA A 142 2.82 20.64 2.85
C ALA A 142 2.61 21.16 1.43
N ILE A 143 1.68 20.57 0.67
CA ILE A 143 1.35 21.02 -0.69
C ILE A 143 0.69 22.41 -0.68
N ASN A 144 -0.27 22.64 0.22
CA ASN A 144 -0.91 23.95 0.36
C ASN A 144 0.10 25.05 0.72
N GLN A 145 1.07 24.75 1.59
CA GLN A 145 2.08 25.71 2.01
C GLN A 145 3.14 25.96 0.94
N ALA A 146 3.61 24.92 0.24
CA ALA A 146 4.62 25.04 -0.81
C ALA A 146 4.12 25.76 -2.06
N PHE A 147 2.88 25.49 -2.47
CA PHE A 147 2.35 25.95 -3.75
C PHE A 147 1.18 26.92 -3.62
N GLY A 148 0.82 27.30 -2.38
CA GLY A 148 -0.27 28.24 -2.11
C GLY A 148 -1.67 27.71 -2.42
N PHE A 149 -1.85 26.40 -2.57
CA PHE A 149 -3.17 25.81 -2.87
C PHE A 149 -4.11 25.78 -1.67
N ARG A 150 -5.41 25.55 -1.96
CA ARG A 150 -6.48 25.38 -0.97
C ARG A 150 -7.10 23.98 -1.05
N LEU A 151 -6.26 22.94 -1.05
CA LEU A 151 -6.73 21.56 -0.98
C LEU A 151 -7.38 21.34 0.39
N GLN A 152 -8.62 20.88 0.42
CA GLN A 152 -9.39 20.63 1.64
C GLN A 152 -9.53 19.13 1.93
N GLY A 153 -9.23 18.29 0.93
CA GLY A 153 -9.44 16.85 0.99
C GLY A 153 -10.91 16.50 0.78
N GLU A 154 -11.14 15.28 0.31
CA GLU A 154 -12.49 14.71 0.39
C GLU A 154 -12.88 14.60 1.87
N ARG A 155 -14.14 14.89 2.20
CA ARG A 155 -14.70 14.56 3.50
C ARG A 155 -14.50 13.06 3.68
N VAL A 156 -13.56 12.68 4.54
CA VAL A 156 -13.37 11.28 4.91
C VAL A 156 -14.74 10.79 5.33
N ARG A 157 -15.22 9.74 4.68
CA ARG A 157 -16.43 9.09 5.10
C ARG A 157 -16.11 8.44 6.45
N LEU A 158 -16.51 9.12 7.51
CA LEU A 158 -16.18 8.70 8.87
C LEU A 158 -17.13 7.64 9.40
N ALA A 159 -18.15 7.28 8.64
CA ALA A 159 -19.14 6.29 9.02
C ALA A 159 -19.62 5.48 7.81
N PRO A 160 -19.91 4.18 8.00
CA PRO A 160 -20.56 3.35 6.99
C PRO A 160 -21.98 3.84 6.67
N ASP A 161 -22.50 3.50 5.49
CA ASP A 161 -23.82 3.87 4.98
C ASP A 161 -24.70 2.64 4.94
N LEU A 162 -24.12 1.47 4.63
CA LEU A 162 -24.82 0.19 4.71
C LEU A 162 -25.37 -0.01 6.12
N GLN A 163 -26.66 -0.34 6.19
CA GLN A 163 -27.33 -0.55 7.47
C GLN A 163 -26.68 -1.69 8.26
N GLU A 164 -26.29 -2.77 7.59
CA GLU A 164 -25.54 -3.89 8.17
C GLU A 164 -24.28 -3.41 8.92
N HIS A 165 -23.48 -2.54 8.31
CA HIS A 165 -22.26 -2.03 8.94
C HIS A 165 -22.55 -1.08 10.10
N LYS A 166 -23.63 -0.29 10.03
CA LYS A 166 -24.08 0.54 11.16
C LYS A 166 -24.51 -0.32 12.35
N ASP A 167 -25.22 -1.41 12.08
CA ASP A 167 -25.66 -2.35 13.10
C ASP A 167 -24.46 -3.05 13.75
N LEU A 168 -23.48 -3.51 12.95
CA LEU A 168 -22.22 -4.06 13.45
C LEU A 168 -21.46 -3.09 14.36
N LEU A 169 -21.45 -1.79 14.05
CA LEU A 169 -20.82 -0.77 14.91
C LEU A 169 -21.56 -0.55 16.23
N LYS A 170 -22.89 -0.63 16.19
CA LYS A 170 -23.75 -0.48 17.36
C LYS A 170 -23.59 -1.66 18.33
N ASP A 171 -23.42 -2.86 17.78
CA ASP A 171 -23.32 -4.11 18.52
C ASP A 171 -21.89 -4.45 18.97
N LEU A 172 -20.92 -3.52 18.78
CA LEU A 172 -19.55 -3.71 19.26
C LEU A 172 -19.48 -3.82 20.79
N PRO A 173 -18.67 -4.75 21.34
CA PRO A 173 -18.51 -4.93 22.79
C PRO A 173 -18.19 -3.62 23.51
N GLU A 174 -18.87 -3.34 24.62
CA GLU A 174 -18.69 -2.09 25.38
C GLU A 174 -17.24 -1.91 25.87
N GLU A 175 -16.57 -3.00 26.27
CA GLU A 175 -15.15 -2.97 26.68
C GLU A 175 -14.15 -2.71 25.54
N LEU A 176 -14.61 -2.64 24.27
CA LEU A 176 -13.73 -2.35 23.14
C LEU A 176 -13.27 -0.89 23.17
N THR A 177 -11.96 -0.68 23.22
CA THR A 177 -11.36 0.66 23.31
C THR A 177 -11.74 1.54 22.10
N GLN A 178 -11.73 2.87 22.30
CA GLN A 178 -12.02 3.82 21.23
C GLN A 178 -11.11 3.67 20.01
N VAL A 179 -9.85 3.27 20.23
CA VAL A 179 -8.90 2.99 19.15
C VAL A 179 -9.39 1.82 18.29
N TYR A 180 -9.78 0.71 18.91
CA TYR A 180 -10.27 -0.46 18.18
C TYR A 180 -11.62 -0.21 17.52
N ARG A 181 -12.54 0.50 18.17
CA ARG A 181 -13.79 0.98 17.54
C ARG A 181 -13.52 1.80 16.29
N SER A 182 -12.53 2.71 16.33
CA SER A 182 -12.13 3.48 15.17
C SER A 182 -11.53 2.61 14.05
N CYS A 183 -10.78 1.56 14.38
CA CYS A 183 -10.23 0.64 13.38
C CYS A 183 -11.33 -0.18 12.70
N VAL A 184 -12.28 -0.71 13.47
CA VAL A 184 -13.44 -1.44 12.91
C VAL A 184 -14.26 -0.53 12.01
N ASN A 185 -14.56 0.70 12.45
CA ASN A 185 -15.28 1.66 11.64
C ASN A 185 -14.56 1.99 10.31
N ARG A 186 -13.25 2.21 10.35
CA ARG A 186 -12.46 2.44 9.12
C ARG A 186 -12.46 1.24 8.19
N PHE A 187 -12.37 0.04 8.75
CA PHE A 187 -12.45 -1.18 7.95
C PHE A 187 -13.82 -1.33 7.27
N LEU A 188 -14.92 -1.08 7.97
CA LEU A 188 -16.26 -1.18 7.39
C LEU A 188 -16.51 -0.12 6.31
N VAL A 189 -16.03 1.11 6.50
CA VAL A 189 -16.05 2.12 5.43
C VAL A 189 -15.23 1.67 4.23
N HIS A 190 -14.04 1.11 4.47
CA HIS A 190 -13.18 0.59 3.41
C HIS A 190 -13.87 -0.54 2.61
N LEU A 191 -14.58 -1.46 3.28
CA LEU A 191 -15.36 -2.49 2.58
C LEU A 191 -16.40 -1.88 1.65
N GLU A 192 -17.12 -0.85 2.10
CA GLU A 192 -18.10 -0.17 1.26
C GLU A 192 -17.48 0.56 0.07
N GLU A 193 -16.29 1.14 0.25
CA GLU A 193 -15.52 1.74 -0.85
C GLU A 193 -15.12 0.69 -1.90
N GLN A 194 -14.91 -0.57 -1.49
CA GLN A 194 -14.69 -1.72 -2.40
C GLN A 194 -15.99 -2.35 -2.92
N GLY A 195 -17.16 -1.78 -2.59
CA GLY A 195 -18.46 -2.34 -2.96
C GLY A 195 -18.78 -3.66 -2.25
N GLN A 196 -18.13 -3.93 -1.11
CA GLN A 196 -18.29 -5.16 -0.34
C GLN A 196 -19.12 -4.92 0.93
N SER A 197 -19.81 -5.98 1.37
CA SER A 197 -20.51 -6.04 2.67
C SER A 197 -19.92 -7.10 3.59
N TRP A 198 -20.14 -6.96 4.89
CA TRP A 198 -19.67 -7.90 5.90
C TRP A 198 -20.16 -9.34 5.64
N SER A 199 -21.44 -9.50 5.34
CA SER A 199 -22.08 -10.78 4.98
C SER A 199 -21.47 -11.48 3.77
N GLN A 200 -20.79 -10.76 2.87
CA GLN A 200 -20.06 -11.39 1.76
C GLN A 200 -18.73 -12.02 2.21
N LEU A 201 -18.13 -11.49 3.29
CA LEU A 201 -16.84 -11.93 3.81
C LEU A 201 -16.97 -12.94 4.95
N VAL A 202 -18.08 -12.88 5.70
CA VAL A 202 -18.33 -13.71 6.87
C VAL A 202 -19.56 -14.59 6.63
N PRO A 203 -19.38 -15.90 6.39
CA PRO A 203 -20.49 -16.83 6.24
C PRO A 203 -21.40 -16.83 7.48
N THR A 204 -22.71 -16.89 7.28
CA THR A 204 -23.71 -16.99 8.35
C THR A 204 -23.40 -18.19 9.26
N GLY A 205 -23.32 -17.95 10.57
CA GLY A 205 -22.97 -18.98 11.57
C GLY A 205 -21.48 -19.09 11.87
N SER A 206 -20.63 -18.21 11.32
CA SER A 206 -19.24 -18.06 11.75
C SER A 206 -19.21 -17.62 13.21
N GLY A 207 -18.77 -18.51 14.10
CA GLY A 207 -18.69 -18.27 15.55
C GLY A 207 -17.32 -17.81 16.01
N ALA A 208 -17.16 -17.68 17.33
CA ALA A 208 -15.87 -17.37 17.95
C ALA A 208 -14.81 -18.43 17.59
N GLY A 209 -13.59 -17.98 17.29
CA GLY A 209 -12.49 -18.80 16.79
C GLY A 209 -12.55 -19.10 15.29
N ALA A 210 -13.60 -18.65 14.58
CA ALA A 210 -13.64 -18.80 13.13
C ALA A 210 -12.59 -17.92 12.44
N ARG A 211 -12.14 -18.38 11.27
CA ARG A 211 -11.23 -17.66 10.39
C ARG A 211 -11.80 -17.63 8.97
N PRO A 212 -12.76 -16.73 8.68
CA PRO A 212 -13.29 -16.59 7.34
C PRO A 212 -12.19 -16.10 6.39
N ALA A 213 -11.81 -16.93 5.42
CA ALA A 213 -10.67 -16.64 4.53
C ALA A 213 -10.85 -15.32 3.74
N ALA A 214 -12.07 -15.03 3.29
CA ALA A 214 -12.38 -13.79 2.59
C ALA A 214 -12.21 -12.55 3.50
N LEU A 215 -12.64 -12.64 4.76
CA LEU A 215 -12.41 -11.58 5.74
C LEU A 215 -10.91 -11.39 6.05
N GLU A 216 -10.17 -12.49 6.22
CA GLU A 216 -8.73 -12.45 6.48
C GLU A 216 -7.95 -11.79 5.33
N GLN A 217 -8.27 -12.15 4.09
CA GLN A 217 -7.70 -11.52 2.90
C GLN A 217 -8.03 -10.04 2.83
N ALA A 218 -9.29 -9.64 3.00
CA ALA A 218 -9.70 -8.23 2.96
C ALA A 218 -9.00 -7.39 4.04
N VAL A 219 -8.84 -7.92 5.26
CA VAL A 219 -8.10 -7.24 6.33
C VAL A 219 -6.61 -7.10 5.99
N ASN A 220 -5.98 -8.16 5.48
CA ASN A 220 -4.56 -8.14 5.12
C ASN A 220 -4.27 -7.21 3.94
N GLU A 221 -5.11 -7.24 2.91
CA GLU A 221 -5.05 -6.34 1.77
C GLU A 221 -5.26 -4.89 2.20
N GLY A 222 -6.29 -4.62 3.01
CA GLY A 222 -6.58 -3.30 3.52
C GLY A 222 -5.43 -2.69 4.34
N ILE A 223 -4.75 -3.50 5.16
CA ILE A 223 -3.56 -3.08 5.93
C ILE A 223 -2.37 -2.82 5.00
N ARG A 224 -2.19 -3.63 3.96
CA ARG A 224 -1.02 -3.54 3.06
C ARG A 224 -1.13 -2.39 2.07
N HIS A 225 -2.29 -2.26 1.44
CA HIS A 225 -2.47 -1.48 0.21
C HIS A 225 -3.43 -0.30 0.37
N HIS A 226 -4.17 -0.24 1.47
CA HIS A 226 -5.23 0.75 1.66
C HIS A 226 -5.14 1.52 2.99
N GLY A 227 -3.95 1.58 3.59
CA GLY A 227 -3.67 2.43 4.74
C GLY A 227 -4.42 2.07 6.03
N LEU A 228 -5.05 0.89 6.12
CA LEU A 228 -5.62 0.44 7.40
C LEU A 228 -4.49 0.22 8.41
N GLN A 229 -4.78 0.56 9.67
CA GLN A 229 -3.79 0.42 10.72
C GLN A 229 -3.47 -1.06 10.98
N THR A 230 -2.23 -1.38 11.35
CA THR A 230 -1.80 -2.77 11.63
C THR A 230 -2.58 -3.43 12.75
N ASN A 231 -3.12 -2.63 13.69
CA ASN A 231 -4.00 -3.09 14.77
C ASN A 231 -5.44 -3.39 14.32
N THR A 232 -5.82 -3.14 13.06
CA THR A 232 -7.17 -3.40 12.53
C THR A 232 -7.53 -4.87 12.67
N ARG A 233 -6.60 -5.78 12.39
CA ARG A 233 -6.80 -7.22 12.60
C ARG A 233 -7.13 -7.56 14.04
N ALA A 234 -6.34 -7.04 14.99
CA ALA A 234 -6.59 -7.24 16.41
C ALA A 234 -7.94 -6.65 16.85
N ALA A 235 -8.34 -5.51 16.29
CA ALA A 235 -9.63 -4.91 16.56
C ALA A 235 -10.78 -5.79 16.06
N ILE A 236 -10.69 -6.35 14.86
CA ILE A 236 -11.68 -7.27 14.29
C ILE A 236 -11.76 -8.57 15.11
N ASN A 237 -10.62 -9.19 15.42
CA ASN A 237 -10.57 -10.39 16.27
C ASN A 237 -11.23 -10.16 17.63
N ARG A 238 -10.96 -9.00 18.26
CA ARG A 238 -11.51 -8.68 19.58
C ARG A 238 -12.98 -8.26 19.54
N ALA A 239 -13.42 -7.62 18.47
CA ALA A 239 -14.80 -7.20 18.30
C ALA A 239 -15.75 -8.37 18.01
N PHE A 240 -15.30 -9.32 17.17
CA PHE A 240 -16.17 -10.36 16.61
C PHE A 240 -15.75 -11.78 17.02
N GLY A 241 -14.70 -11.92 17.83
CA GLY A 241 -14.23 -13.19 18.35
C GLY A 241 -13.49 -14.06 17.32
N PHE A 242 -13.03 -13.51 16.20
CA PHE A 242 -12.29 -14.25 15.18
C PHE A 242 -10.82 -14.48 15.54
N ASP A 243 -10.19 -15.40 14.82
CA ASP A 243 -8.76 -15.68 14.88
C ASP A 243 -8.09 -15.42 13.52
N LEU A 244 -8.24 -14.19 13.01
CA LEU A 244 -7.57 -13.77 11.79
C LEU A 244 -6.08 -13.62 12.03
N GLN A 245 -5.27 -14.13 11.11
CA GLN A 245 -3.83 -14.11 11.13
C GLN A 245 -3.25 -13.09 10.16
N SER A 246 -2.06 -12.61 10.51
CA SER A 246 -1.21 -11.89 9.56
C SER A 246 -0.62 -12.84 8.54
N GLU A 247 -0.24 -12.32 7.38
CA GLU A 247 0.46 -13.13 6.39
C GLU A 247 1.81 -13.68 6.86
N ALA A 248 2.42 -13.05 7.87
CA ALA A 248 3.63 -13.56 8.50
C ALA A 248 3.36 -14.83 9.33
N GLU A 249 2.20 -14.88 9.99
CA GLU A 249 1.76 -16.03 10.80
C GLU A 249 1.22 -17.17 9.93
N MET A 250 0.61 -16.87 8.77
CA MET A 250 0.14 -17.90 7.84
C MET A 250 1.27 -18.66 7.12
N ARG A 251 2.49 -18.12 7.12
CA ARG A 251 3.66 -18.71 6.44
C ARG A 251 4.58 -19.50 7.39
N GLY A 252 4.28 -19.51 8.69
CA GLY A 252 5.05 -20.23 9.73
C GLY A 252 4.36 -21.52 10.14
#